data_AF-A0A952DV21-F1
#
_entry.id   AF-A0A952DV21-F1
#
_cell.length_a   1.000
_cell.length_b   1.000
_cell.length_c   1.000
_cell.angle_alpha   90.00
_cell.angle_beta   90.00
_cell.angle_gamma   90.00
#
_symmetry.space_group_name_H-M   'P 1'
#
loop_
_entity.id
_entity.type
_entity.pdbx_description
1 polymer ?
#
loop_
_entity_poly.entity_id
_entity_poly.type
_entity_poly.pdbx_seq_one_letter_code
_entity_poly.pdbx_strand_id
1 'polypeptide(L)'
;LKRKNITRDDILKLTEKPVRRIYKLDIDDLNEQIKAIDADIKQVNYDLEHLTDFTIDYFQNLLKKYSKGKERKTEIKLFDTIKVQQIAIANTKLYANREEGFIGTSLKKDELLFECSDLDDIIVFTKRGIMKVVRVGDKVFIGKDIIHIAIFKKNDERTTYNMIYVDGKSNISYAKRFNVSAVTRDKEYDLTKGSDKSKVHYFSSNANGEAEVVKITLSPNCSARNKELEFYFEELEIKGRSSMGNIATKYPVKTIKFKEAGRSTLSGIKLWFDDVYGRLNTEAKGQYLGMFEDDKLLVIYNDGNYEITDTELTQRFDADKITLIEKFVPEKIITAVYLDNDKQQFNVKRFKIETSTLKSKFLFIKEGENNRLEAITTNEEPILSVQAGRGQQVRKAKFKIAKMVEIMGWKAVGAKLMDYSKTVEMEWENKTQDNNNQP
;
A
#
# COMPACT_ATOMS: atom_id res chain seq x y z
N LEU A 1 16.83 -0.80 -70.09
CA LEU A 1 18.19 -1.06 -70.62
C LEU A 1 18.33 -0.50 -72.03
N LYS A 2 18.87 0.71 -72.20
CA LYS A 2 19.34 1.15 -73.52
C LYS A 2 20.49 0.23 -73.89
N ARG A 3 20.32 -0.62 -74.91
CA ARG A 3 21.40 -1.43 -75.47
C ARG A 3 22.53 -0.46 -75.84
N LYS A 4 23.67 -0.58 -75.17
CA LYS A 4 24.85 0.24 -75.44
C LYS A 4 25.26 0.02 -76.90
N ASN A 5 25.66 1.08 -77.60
CA ASN A 5 26.18 0.93 -78.96
C ASN A 5 27.40 0.01 -78.92
N ILE A 6 27.48 -0.92 -79.88
CA ILE A 6 28.56 -1.91 -79.96
C ILE A 6 29.89 -1.16 -80.12
N THR A 7 30.82 -1.40 -79.20
CA THR A 7 32.15 -0.79 -79.23
C THR A 7 33.17 -1.76 -79.80
N ARG A 8 34.34 -1.24 -80.23
CA ARG A 8 35.43 -2.06 -80.78
C ARG A 8 35.95 -3.10 -79.77
N ASP A 9 35.88 -2.77 -78.48
CA ASP A 9 36.23 -3.69 -77.38
C ASP A 9 35.25 -4.87 -77.27
N ASP A 10 33.96 -4.65 -77.53
CA ASP A 10 32.96 -5.73 -77.51
C ASP A 10 33.21 -6.73 -78.65
N ILE A 11 33.65 -6.23 -79.81
CA ILE A 11 34.03 -7.05 -80.98
C ILE A 11 35.27 -7.91 -80.67
N LEU A 12 36.31 -7.32 -80.06
CA LEU A 12 37.52 -8.05 -79.66
C LEU A 12 37.23 -9.13 -78.61
N LYS A 13 36.39 -8.81 -77.61
CA LYS A 13 35.93 -9.78 -76.60
C LYS A 13 35.08 -10.91 -77.18
N LEU A 14 34.35 -10.67 -78.27
CA LEU A 14 33.59 -11.70 -78.98
C LEU A 14 34.53 -12.64 -79.74
N THR A 15 35.59 -12.12 -80.35
CA THR A 15 36.58 -12.93 -81.11
C THR A 15 37.46 -13.81 -80.22
N GLU A 16 37.70 -13.43 -78.96
CA GLU A 16 38.53 -14.20 -78.02
C GLU A 16 37.75 -15.27 -77.24
N LYS A 17 36.44 -15.42 -77.47
CA LYS A 17 35.62 -16.38 -76.72
C LYS A 17 35.95 -17.84 -77.11
N PRO A 18 36.22 -18.72 -76.13
CA PRO A 18 36.45 -20.14 -76.40
C PRO A 18 35.23 -20.79 -77.06
N VAL A 19 35.45 -21.65 -78.07
CA VAL A 19 34.39 -22.36 -78.82
C VAL A 19 33.41 -23.11 -77.88
N ARG A 20 33.91 -23.63 -76.75
CA ARG A 20 33.08 -24.29 -75.72
C ARG A 20 31.93 -23.41 -75.23
N ARG A 21 32.13 -22.08 -75.09
CA ARG A 21 31.10 -21.12 -74.64
C ARG A 21 30.03 -20.78 -75.68
N ILE A 22 30.14 -21.32 -76.89
CA ILE A 22 29.12 -21.20 -77.95
C ILE A 22 28.21 -22.44 -77.94
N TYR A 23 28.49 -23.41 -77.05
CA TYR A 23 27.65 -24.58 -76.87
C TYR A 23 26.27 -24.19 -76.35
N LYS A 24 25.22 -24.87 -76.85
CA LYS A 24 23.83 -24.52 -76.57
C LYS A 24 23.51 -24.46 -75.08
N LEU A 25 24.02 -25.40 -74.27
CA LEU A 25 23.81 -25.39 -72.82
C LEU A 25 24.45 -24.17 -72.13
N ASP A 26 25.67 -23.78 -72.54
CA ASP A 26 26.33 -22.59 -71.98
C ASP A 26 25.57 -21.29 -72.35
N ILE A 27 24.94 -21.25 -73.52
CA ILE A 27 24.09 -20.13 -73.95
C ILE A 27 22.79 -20.10 -73.13
N ASP A 28 22.18 -21.25 -72.87
CA ASP A 28 20.95 -21.36 -72.08
C ASP A 28 21.21 -20.95 -70.62
N ASP A 29 22.31 -21.41 -70.00
CA ASP A 29 22.73 -21.00 -68.65
C ASP A 29 23.00 -19.48 -68.56
N LEU A 30 23.64 -18.91 -69.57
CA LEU A 30 23.88 -17.46 -69.64
C LEU A 30 22.57 -16.68 -69.81
N ASN A 31 21.61 -17.20 -70.59
CA ASN A 31 20.29 -16.59 -70.72
C ASN A 31 19.50 -16.67 -69.41
N GLU A 32 19.62 -17.75 -68.64
CA GLU A 32 19.03 -17.84 -67.30
C GLU A 32 19.67 -16.85 -66.32
N GLN A 33 21.00 -16.72 -66.33
CA GLN A 33 21.69 -15.70 -65.53
C GLN A 33 21.25 -14.28 -65.89
N ILE A 34 21.11 -13.96 -67.18
CA ILE A 34 20.60 -12.66 -67.63
C ILE A 34 19.19 -12.42 -67.12
N LYS A 35 18.29 -13.43 -67.20
CA LYS A 35 16.92 -13.32 -66.68
C LYS A 35 16.89 -13.10 -65.16
N ALA A 36 17.74 -13.78 -64.40
CA ALA A 36 17.87 -13.59 -62.96
C ALA A 36 18.34 -12.17 -62.62
N ILE A 37 19.39 -11.68 -63.30
CA ILE A 37 19.89 -10.32 -63.12
C ILE A 37 18.82 -9.28 -63.47
N ASP A 38 18.08 -9.47 -64.57
CA ASP A 38 16.98 -8.56 -64.95
C ASP A 38 15.84 -8.56 -63.92
N ALA A 39 15.58 -9.69 -63.26
CA ALA A 39 14.62 -9.78 -62.17
C ALA A 39 15.12 -9.04 -60.91
N ASP A 40 16.38 -9.24 -60.53
CA ASP A 40 17.01 -8.54 -59.41
C ASP A 40 17.02 -7.02 -59.63
N ILE A 41 17.34 -6.56 -60.85
CA ILE A 41 17.29 -5.14 -61.20
C ILE A 41 15.87 -4.59 -61.09
N LYS A 42 14.84 -5.33 -61.50
CA LYS A 42 13.45 -4.90 -61.33
C LYS A 42 13.08 -4.79 -59.87
N GLN A 43 13.47 -5.76 -59.05
CA GLN A 43 13.23 -5.72 -57.61
C GLN A 43 13.94 -4.54 -56.95
N VAL A 44 15.21 -4.31 -57.26
CA VAL A 44 15.97 -3.17 -56.72
C VAL A 44 15.34 -1.84 -57.12
N ASN A 45 14.90 -1.67 -58.37
CA ASN A 45 14.22 -0.44 -58.77
C ASN A 45 12.87 -0.29 -58.04
N TYR A 46 12.13 -1.37 -57.85
CA TYR A 46 10.89 -1.36 -57.07
C TYR A 46 11.15 -0.96 -55.61
N ASP A 47 12.20 -1.50 -54.98
CA ASP A 47 12.61 -1.19 -53.61
C ASP A 47 13.09 0.28 -53.48
N LEU A 48 13.76 0.81 -54.50
CA LEU A 48 14.18 2.21 -54.57
C LEU A 48 12.98 3.17 -54.70
N GLU A 49 11.94 2.77 -55.42
CA GLU A 49 10.69 3.53 -55.53
C GLU A 49 9.83 3.42 -54.24
N HIS A 50 9.87 2.27 -53.55
CA HIS A 50 9.08 1.96 -52.34
C HIS A 50 9.96 1.87 -51.09
N LEU A 51 10.76 2.91 -50.89
CA LEU A 51 11.83 2.92 -49.88
C LEU A 51 11.32 2.74 -48.44
N THR A 52 10.11 3.20 -48.13
CA THR A 52 9.46 3.00 -46.82
C THR A 52 9.15 1.53 -46.55
N ASP A 53 8.59 0.82 -47.52
CA ASP A 53 8.20 -0.59 -47.39
C ASP A 53 9.45 -1.47 -47.26
N PHE A 54 10.46 -1.20 -48.11
CA PHE A 54 11.78 -1.82 -47.99
C PHE A 54 12.40 -1.61 -46.61
N THR A 55 12.31 -0.38 -46.07
CA THR A 55 12.85 -0.06 -44.74
C THR A 55 12.10 -0.80 -43.62
N ILE A 56 10.77 -0.90 -43.71
CA ILE A 56 9.96 -1.68 -42.77
C ILE A 56 10.37 -3.16 -42.81
N ASP A 57 10.45 -3.75 -43.99
CA ASP A 57 10.85 -5.15 -44.18
C ASP A 57 12.26 -5.41 -43.66
N TYR A 58 13.18 -4.48 -43.88
CA TYR A 58 14.53 -4.53 -43.34
C TYR A 58 14.53 -4.59 -41.80
N PHE A 59 13.79 -3.70 -41.12
CA PHE A 59 13.67 -3.72 -39.66
C PHE A 59 12.93 -4.95 -39.13
N GLN A 60 11.91 -5.46 -39.84
CA GLN A 60 11.24 -6.70 -39.48
C GLN A 60 12.19 -7.91 -39.58
N ASN A 61 13.05 -7.95 -40.60
CA ASN A 61 14.06 -8.99 -40.75
C ASN A 61 15.11 -8.92 -39.63
N LEU A 62 15.55 -7.72 -39.25
CA LEU A 62 16.43 -7.53 -38.08
C LEU A 62 15.75 -8.05 -36.81
N LEU A 63 14.48 -7.70 -36.58
CA LEU A 63 13.72 -8.19 -35.45
C LEU A 63 13.68 -9.72 -35.45
N LYS A 64 13.30 -10.38 -36.55
CA LYS A 64 13.24 -11.84 -36.65
C LYS A 64 14.59 -12.52 -36.39
N LYS A 65 15.69 -11.93 -36.87
CA LYS A 65 17.05 -12.50 -36.75
C LYS A 65 17.61 -12.34 -35.34
N TYR A 66 17.32 -11.23 -34.66
CA TYR A 66 17.98 -10.87 -33.39
C TYR A 66 17.06 -10.89 -32.15
N SER A 67 15.75 -11.10 -32.30
CA SER A 67 14.80 -11.11 -31.15
C SER A 67 14.81 -12.39 -30.33
N LYS A 68 15.17 -13.54 -30.92
CA LYS A 68 15.12 -14.84 -30.24
C LYS A 68 15.99 -14.82 -28.97
N GLY A 69 15.36 -15.02 -27.82
CA GLY A 69 16.02 -15.04 -26.51
C GLY A 69 16.39 -13.67 -25.94
N LYS A 70 15.99 -12.56 -26.58
CA LYS A 70 16.21 -11.19 -26.10
C LYS A 70 14.91 -10.52 -25.68
N GLU A 71 14.18 -11.17 -24.79
CA GLU A 71 12.99 -10.57 -24.20
C GLU A 71 13.37 -9.43 -23.25
N ARG A 72 12.41 -8.52 -23.06
CA ARG A 72 12.58 -7.38 -22.15
C ARG A 72 12.79 -7.92 -20.74
N LYS A 73 13.96 -7.64 -20.17
CA LYS A 73 14.30 -8.02 -18.78
C LYS A 73 13.69 -7.09 -17.73
N THR A 74 13.14 -5.96 -18.16
CA THR A 74 12.58 -4.92 -17.30
C THR A 74 11.07 -4.90 -17.39
N GLU A 75 10.41 -4.67 -16.26
CA GLU A 75 8.97 -4.54 -16.17
C GLU A 75 8.58 -3.06 -16.15
N ILE A 76 7.47 -2.70 -16.81
CA ILE A 76 6.91 -1.35 -16.72
C ILE A 76 5.90 -1.36 -15.58
N LYS A 77 6.27 -0.75 -14.44
CA LYS A 77 5.34 -0.48 -13.35
C LYS A 77 4.98 1.01 -13.31
N LEU A 78 3.70 1.30 -13.06
CA LEU A 78 3.23 2.67 -12.85
C LEU A 78 3.62 3.11 -11.45
N PHE A 79 4.33 4.22 -11.33
CA PHE A 79 4.64 4.83 -10.04
C PHE A 79 3.64 5.95 -9.78
N ASP A 80 3.03 5.95 -8.60
CA ASP A 80 2.29 7.13 -8.13
C ASP A 80 3.26 8.29 -7.86
N THR A 81 2.80 9.52 -8.03
CA THR A 81 3.50 10.74 -7.61
C THR A 81 3.61 10.74 -6.08
N ILE A 82 4.68 10.15 -5.58
CA ILE A 82 4.90 10.03 -4.14
C ILE A 82 5.13 11.41 -3.54
N LYS A 83 4.34 11.77 -2.52
CA LYS A 83 4.60 12.94 -1.69
C LYS A 83 5.93 12.70 -0.97
N VAL A 84 6.99 13.43 -1.34
CA VAL A 84 8.36 13.31 -0.80
C VAL A 84 8.41 13.27 0.73
N GLN A 85 7.46 13.93 1.40
CA GLN A 85 7.32 13.91 2.86
C GLN A 85 7.04 12.51 3.46
N GLN A 86 6.41 11.59 2.74
CA GLN A 86 6.06 10.26 3.25
C GLN A 86 7.23 9.25 3.22
N ILE A 87 8.29 9.51 2.44
CA ILE A 87 9.47 8.63 2.28
C ILE A 87 10.68 9.14 3.08
N ALA A 88 10.59 10.33 3.64
CA ALA A 88 11.71 10.94 4.32
C ALA A 88 12.12 10.06 5.53
N ILE A 89 13.32 9.50 5.47
CA ILE A 89 13.81 8.55 6.48
C ILE A 89 13.92 9.31 7.81
N ALA A 90 13.29 8.79 8.86
CA ALA A 90 13.43 9.32 10.21
C ALA A 90 14.79 8.89 10.78
N ASN A 91 15.82 9.68 10.52
CA ASN A 91 17.20 9.43 10.98
C ASN A 91 17.69 10.48 11.99
N THR A 92 16.91 11.54 12.22
CA THR A 92 17.32 12.65 13.07
C THR A 92 16.63 12.56 14.43
N LYS A 93 17.41 12.60 15.52
CA LYS A 93 16.90 12.55 16.89
C LYS A 93 16.45 13.94 17.35
N LEU A 94 15.20 14.06 17.78
CA LEU A 94 14.66 15.29 18.33
C LEU A 94 14.80 15.30 19.86
N TYR A 95 15.28 16.41 20.39
CA TYR A 95 15.44 16.64 21.82
C TYR A 95 14.62 17.85 22.27
N ALA A 96 14.27 17.91 23.55
CA ALA A 96 13.55 19.04 24.11
C ALA A 96 13.99 19.39 25.54
N ASN A 97 14.04 20.70 25.81
CA ASN A 97 14.09 21.25 27.15
C ASN A 97 12.72 21.85 27.48
N ARG A 98 11.93 21.12 28.28
CA ARG A 98 10.55 21.50 28.58
C ARG A 98 10.43 22.73 29.46
N GLU A 99 11.35 22.92 30.41
CA GLU A 99 11.31 24.03 31.36
C GLU A 99 11.65 25.36 30.68
N GLU A 100 12.75 25.38 29.93
CA GLU A 100 13.19 26.57 29.20
C GLU A 100 12.40 26.80 27.91
N GLY A 101 11.79 25.76 27.35
CA GLY A 101 10.89 25.88 26.20
C GLY A 101 11.57 25.76 24.83
N PHE A 102 12.64 24.98 24.74
CA PHE A 102 13.38 24.74 23.50
C PHE A 102 13.16 23.33 22.96
N ILE A 103 13.09 23.19 21.64
CA ILE A 103 13.09 21.92 20.93
C ILE A 103 14.12 21.96 19.81
N GLY A 104 14.74 20.83 19.49
CA GLY A 104 15.64 20.75 18.35
C GLY A 104 16.61 19.59 18.41
N THR A 105 17.42 19.46 17.37
CA THR A 105 18.34 18.33 17.15
C THR A 105 19.70 18.54 17.82
N SER A 106 20.05 19.79 18.15
CA SER A 106 21.33 20.13 18.78
C SER A 106 21.34 19.98 20.31
N LEU A 107 20.17 19.78 20.93
CA LEU A 107 19.97 19.70 22.38
C LEU A 107 20.31 18.31 22.95
N LYS A 108 21.47 17.76 22.59
CA LYS A 108 21.87 16.38 22.93
C LYS A 108 22.00 16.08 24.43
N LYS A 109 21.99 17.11 25.27
CA LYS A 109 22.08 17.00 26.74
C LYS A 109 20.71 16.97 27.42
N ASP A 110 19.65 17.29 26.69
CA ASP A 110 18.28 17.37 27.20
C ASP A 110 17.49 16.08 26.90
N GLU A 111 16.18 16.07 27.19
CA GLU A 111 15.29 14.92 27.01
C GLU A 111 15.25 14.50 25.53
N LEU A 112 15.64 13.24 25.25
CA LEU A 112 15.43 12.62 23.94
C LEU A 112 13.95 12.24 23.79
N LEU A 113 13.32 12.67 22.70
CA LEU A 113 11.91 12.41 22.44
C LEU A 113 11.71 11.22 21.51
N PHE A 114 11.98 11.41 20.22
CA PHE A 114 11.77 10.43 19.15
C PHE A 114 12.62 10.77 17.93
N GLU A 115 12.70 9.83 16.99
CA GLU A 115 13.34 10.02 15.70
C GLU A 115 12.34 10.62 14.71
N CYS A 116 12.76 11.64 13.97
CA CYS A 116 11.95 12.35 12.97
C CYS A 116 12.79 12.65 11.73
N SER A 117 12.13 13.04 10.65
CA SER A 117 12.78 13.55 9.45
C SER A 117 12.96 15.06 9.49
N ASP A 118 13.98 15.58 8.80
CA ASP A 118 14.23 17.03 8.64
C ASP A 118 13.12 17.76 7.85
N LEU A 119 12.21 17.01 7.23
CA LEU A 119 11.03 17.51 6.52
C LEU A 119 9.75 17.49 7.38
N ASP A 120 9.80 16.87 8.55
CA ASP A 120 8.65 16.76 9.44
C ASP A 120 8.34 18.10 10.11
N ASP A 121 7.05 18.27 10.38
CA ASP A 121 6.52 19.33 11.21
C ASP A 121 6.27 18.79 12.61
N ILE A 122 6.63 19.54 13.64
CA ILE A 122 6.47 19.17 15.05
C ILE A 122 5.40 20.06 15.67
N ILE A 123 4.38 19.45 16.25
CA ILE A 123 3.36 20.15 17.03
C ILE A 123 3.76 20.18 18.51
N VAL A 124 3.68 21.37 19.10
CA VAL A 124 4.08 21.59 20.49
C VAL A 124 2.98 22.35 21.24
N PHE A 125 2.75 21.95 22.48
CA PHE A 125 1.79 22.56 23.39
C PHE A 125 2.48 23.00 24.68
N THR A 126 2.16 24.18 25.19
CA THR A 126 2.70 24.73 26.44
C THR A 126 1.65 24.77 27.55
N LYS A 127 2.13 24.88 28.80
CA LYS A 127 1.28 25.01 30.00
C LYS A 127 0.45 26.30 30.02
N ARG A 128 0.86 27.33 29.27
CA ARG A 128 0.06 28.55 29.05
C ARG A 128 -1.13 28.30 28.12
N GLY A 129 -1.15 27.18 27.41
CA GLY A 129 -2.17 26.86 26.41
C GLY A 129 -1.86 27.44 25.03
N ILE A 130 -0.58 27.68 24.73
CA ILE A 130 -0.15 28.05 23.38
C ILE A 130 0.21 26.77 22.62
N MET A 131 -0.28 26.67 21.40
CA MET A 131 0.11 25.66 20.42
C MET A 131 0.88 26.29 19.26
N LYS A 132 1.96 25.65 18.85
CA LYS A 132 2.78 26.06 17.71
C LYS A 132 3.21 24.83 16.92
N VAL A 133 3.23 24.95 15.60
CA VAL A 133 3.82 23.94 14.72
C VAL A 133 5.07 24.52 14.08
N VAL A 134 6.19 23.83 14.23
CA VAL A 134 7.50 24.26 13.71
C VAL A 134 8.14 23.14 12.92
N ARG A 135 9.00 23.49 11.98
CA ARG A 135 9.84 22.51 11.29
C ARG A 135 10.96 22.03 12.22
N VAL A 136 11.42 20.79 12.01
CA VAL A 136 12.65 20.29 12.65
C VAL A 136 13.83 21.20 12.31
N GLY A 137 14.57 21.60 13.33
CA GLY A 137 15.76 22.46 13.22
C GLY A 137 16.67 22.30 14.43
N ASP A 138 17.81 23.01 14.45
CA ASP A 138 18.86 22.83 15.45
C ASP A 138 18.40 23.17 16.87
N LYS A 139 17.87 24.38 17.06
CA LYS A 139 17.32 24.86 18.33
C LYS A 139 16.25 25.92 18.06
N VAL A 140 15.01 25.61 18.42
CA VAL A 140 13.84 26.47 18.22
C VAL A 140 13.17 26.75 19.57
N PHE A 141 12.90 28.03 19.84
CA PHE A 141 12.14 28.42 21.02
C PHE A 141 10.64 28.38 20.73
N ILE A 142 9.90 27.73 21.62
CA ILE A 142 8.44 27.63 21.56
C ILE A 142 7.79 28.44 22.68
N GLY A 143 8.32 28.34 23.89
CA GLY A 143 7.74 28.92 25.09
C GLY A 143 7.94 28.00 26.29
N LYS A 144 8.11 28.59 27.47
CA LYS A 144 8.38 27.86 28.73
C LYS A 144 7.26 26.87 29.08
N ASP A 145 7.64 25.84 29.83
CA ASP A 145 6.75 24.77 30.30
C ASP A 145 6.03 24.02 29.17
N ILE A 146 6.78 23.31 28.33
CA ILE A 146 6.21 22.45 27.28
C ILE A 146 5.56 21.21 27.91
N ILE A 147 4.28 20.98 27.58
CA ILE A 147 3.50 19.85 28.11
C ILE A 147 3.41 18.69 27.13
N HIS A 148 3.43 18.94 25.81
CA HIS A 148 3.33 17.89 24.81
C HIS A 148 4.06 18.26 23.51
N ILE A 149 4.69 17.26 22.89
CA ILE A 149 5.45 17.36 21.63
C ILE A 149 5.17 16.09 20.82
N ALA A 150 4.79 16.25 19.55
CA ALA A 150 4.56 15.13 18.63
C ALA A 150 4.84 15.53 17.18
N ILE A 151 4.98 14.54 16.30
CA ILE A 151 5.02 14.78 14.85
C ILE A 151 3.63 15.19 14.38
N PHE A 152 3.55 16.31 13.68
CA PHE A 152 2.31 16.87 13.15
C PHE A 152 1.96 16.20 11.81
N LYS A 153 0.83 15.48 11.80
CA LYS A 153 0.25 14.92 10.58
C LYS A 153 -0.80 15.89 10.04
N LYS A 154 -0.52 16.49 8.89
CA LYS A 154 -1.46 17.41 8.24
C LYS A 154 -2.74 16.66 7.84
N ASN A 155 -3.89 17.27 8.07
CA ASN A 155 -5.23 16.70 7.88
C ASN A 155 -5.50 15.44 8.73
N ASP A 156 -4.82 15.29 9.87
CA ASP A 156 -5.17 14.27 10.84
C ASP A 156 -6.43 14.69 11.61
N GLU A 157 -7.53 14.02 11.31
CA GLU A 157 -8.81 14.18 11.99
C GLU A 157 -9.07 13.08 13.02
N ARG A 158 -8.10 12.21 13.32
CA ARG A 158 -8.25 11.17 14.35
C ARG A 158 -7.61 11.57 15.66
N THR A 159 -6.39 12.11 15.60
CA THR A 159 -5.70 12.55 16.82
C THR A 159 -6.51 13.65 17.50
N THR A 160 -7.08 13.31 18.65
CA THR A 160 -7.93 14.19 19.45
C THR A 160 -7.18 14.56 20.72
N TYR A 161 -7.08 15.85 20.98
CA TYR A 161 -6.49 16.37 22.19
C TYR A 161 -7.58 16.68 23.20
N ASN A 162 -7.48 16.06 24.38
CA ASN A 162 -8.35 16.39 25.51
C ASN A 162 -7.60 17.40 26.38
N MET A 163 -8.25 18.52 26.71
CA MET A 163 -7.61 19.59 27.48
C MET A 163 -8.57 20.16 28.51
N ILE A 164 -8.09 20.34 29.74
CA ILE A 164 -8.74 21.16 30.76
C ILE A 164 -7.83 22.34 31.08
N TYR A 165 -8.36 23.55 30.96
CA TYR A 165 -7.63 24.78 31.24
C TYR A 165 -8.46 25.72 32.12
N VAL A 166 -7.79 26.55 32.91
CA VAL A 166 -8.40 27.65 33.64
C VAL A 166 -8.24 28.94 32.85
N ASP A 167 -9.32 29.70 32.74
CA ASP A 167 -9.28 31.07 32.22
C ASP A 167 -8.85 32.03 33.33
N GLY A 168 -7.76 32.76 33.12
CA GLY A 168 -7.17 33.61 34.15
C GLY A 168 -8.02 34.82 34.56
N LYS A 169 -8.98 35.25 33.74
CA LYS A 169 -9.90 36.35 34.06
C LYS A 169 -11.07 35.91 34.93
N SER A 170 -11.73 34.80 34.56
CA SER A 170 -12.92 34.30 35.27
C SER A 170 -12.60 33.28 36.37
N ASN A 171 -11.40 32.69 36.38
CA ASN A 171 -11.02 31.54 37.20
C ASN A 171 -11.92 30.29 37.00
N ILE A 172 -12.67 30.25 35.90
CA ILE A 172 -13.48 29.09 35.53
C ILE A 172 -12.60 28.11 34.75
N SER A 173 -12.71 26.82 35.07
CA SER A 173 -12.05 25.75 34.32
C SER A 173 -12.96 25.22 33.23
N TYR A 174 -12.45 25.18 32.01
CA TYR A 174 -13.12 24.66 30.83
C TYR A 174 -12.44 23.38 30.35
N ALA A 175 -13.23 22.45 29.83
CA ALA A 175 -12.77 21.23 29.18
C ALA A 175 -13.19 21.22 27.72
N LYS A 176 -12.29 20.78 26.84
CA LYS A 176 -12.53 20.66 25.40
C LYS A 176 -11.82 19.46 24.81
N ARG A 177 -12.41 18.94 23.74
CA ARG A 177 -11.84 17.93 22.85
C ARG A 177 -11.69 18.54 21.47
N PHE A 178 -10.50 18.46 20.90
CA PHE A 178 -10.26 19.12 19.62
C PHE A 178 -9.20 18.44 18.76
N ASN A 179 -9.33 18.65 17.45
CA ASN A 179 -8.41 18.12 16.46
C ASN A 179 -7.65 19.29 15.82
N VAL A 180 -6.48 18.97 15.26
CA VAL A 180 -5.61 19.94 14.61
C VAL A 180 -5.37 19.49 13.18
N SER A 181 -6.32 19.80 12.29
CA SER A 181 -6.22 19.38 10.89
C SER A 181 -5.24 20.24 10.09
N ALA A 182 -5.32 21.56 10.23
CA ALA A 182 -4.48 22.50 9.48
C ALA A 182 -4.07 23.72 10.31
N VAL A 183 -2.81 24.10 10.17
CA VAL A 183 -2.21 25.29 10.79
C VAL A 183 -1.16 25.90 9.87
N THR A 184 -0.87 27.18 10.10
CA THR A 184 0.28 27.87 9.52
C THR A 184 1.48 27.62 10.42
N ARG A 185 2.61 27.22 9.83
CA ARG A 185 3.87 27.03 10.57
C ARG A 185 4.31 28.32 11.24
N ASP A 186 5.01 28.19 12.36
CA ASP A 186 5.58 29.28 13.18
C ASP A 186 4.56 30.26 13.78
N LYS A 187 3.27 30.11 13.47
CA LYS A 187 2.19 30.87 14.07
C LYS A 187 1.83 30.28 15.43
N GLU A 188 1.73 31.14 16.42
CA GLU A 188 1.21 30.80 17.74
C GLU A 188 -0.31 30.83 17.73
N TYR A 189 -0.91 29.78 18.30
CA TYR A 189 -2.35 29.65 18.47
C TYR A 189 -2.66 29.53 19.95
N ASP A 190 -3.48 30.44 20.48
CA ASP A 190 -4.02 30.33 21.83
C ASP A 190 -5.17 29.30 21.86
N LEU A 191 -5.06 28.30 22.72
CA LEU A 191 -6.07 27.26 22.92
C LEU A 191 -7.04 27.59 24.06
N THR A 192 -6.78 28.67 24.79
CA THR A 192 -7.59 29.20 25.89
C THR A 192 -8.45 30.37 25.40
N LYS A 193 -8.92 31.23 26.31
CA LYS A 193 -9.63 32.47 25.98
C LYS A 193 -8.72 33.67 25.69
N GLY A 194 -7.40 33.51 25.79
CA GLY A 194 -6.44 34.61 25.62
C GLY A 194 -6.28 35.52 26.83
N SER A 195 -6.94 35.23 27.96
CA SER A 195 -6.75 36.00 29.19
C SER A 195 -5.36 35.73 29.79
N ASP A 196 -4.74 36.77 30.34
CA ASP A 196 -3.52 36.62 31.12
C ASP A 196 -3.71 35.66 32.29
N LYS A 197 -2.64 34.93 32.65
CA LYS A 197 -2.63 33.89 33.70
C LYS A 197 -3.50 32.65 33.41
N SER A 198 -4.03 32.49 32.20
CA SER A 198 -4.64 31.22 31.78
C SER A 198 -3.61 30.10 31.80
N LYS A 199 -4.06 28.90 32.18
CA LYS A 199 -3.17 27.76 32.40
C LYS A 199 -3.87 26.44 32.09
N VAL A 200 -3.16 25.54 31.44
CA VAL A 200 -3.59 24.16 31.21
C VAL A 200 -3.34 23.34 32.48
N HIS A 201 -4.41 22.74 33.00
CA HIS A 201 -4.37 21.84 34.16
C HIS A 201 -4.26 20.37 33.77
N TYR A 202 -4.80 20.00 32.61
CA TYR A 202 -4.77 18.64 32.10
C TYR A 202 -4.67 18.65 30.58
N PHE A 203 -3.88 17.75 30.03
CA PHE A 203 -3.71 17.55 28.60
C PHE A 203 -3.41 16.09 28.31
N SER A 204 -4.07 15.52 27.31
CA SER A 204 -3.75 14.22 26.75
C SER A 204 -3.86 14.26 25.22
N SER A 205 -3.11 13.38 24.56
CA SER A 205 -3.11 13.20 23.11
C SER A 205 -3.58 11.78 22.81
N ASN A 206 -4.71 11.65 22.14
CA ASN A 206 -5.41 10.38 21.94
C ASN A 206 -5.50 10.10 20.45
N ALA A 207 -4.71 9.14 19.96
CA ALA A 207 -4.56 8.85 18.53
C ALA A 207 -5.87 8.37 17.88
N ASN A 208 -6.74 7.70 18.65
CA ASN A 208 -8.04 7.23 18.20
C ASN A 208 -9.21 7.98 18.87
N GLY A 209 -8.94 9.16 19.41
CA GLY A 209 -9.99 9.94 20.07
C GLY A 209 -10.54 9.27 21.32
N GLU A 210 -9.71 8.51 22.03
CA GLU A 210 -10.04 7.94 23.33
C GLU A 210 -10.54 9.04 24.30
N ALA A 211 -11.65 8.77 24.98
CA ALA A 211 -12.30 9.72 25.88
C ALA A 211 -12.17 9.29 27.33
N GLU A 212 -11.11 9.73 27.99
CA GLU A 212 -10.76 9.31 29.35
C GLU A 212 -11.65 9.93 30.45
N VAL A 213 -11.56 9.34 31.65
CA VAL A 213 -12.14 9.91 32.87
C VAL A 213 -11.02 10.50 33.72
N VAL A 214 -11.22 11.73 34.19
CA VAL A 214 -10.26 12.41 35.07
C VAL A 214 -10.89 12.79 36.41
N LYS A 215 -10.09 12.72 37.47
CA LYS A 215 -10.45 13.18 38.82
C LYS A 215 -9.94 14.60 39.03
N ILE A 216 -10.86 15.53 39.24
CA ILE A 216 -10.59 16.93 39.56
C ILE A 216 -10.63 17.11 41.09
N THR A 217 -9.51 17.51 41.68
CA THR A 217 -9.42 17.91 43.08
C THR A 217 -9.43 19.43 43.18
N LEU A 218 -10.44 19.97 43.86
CA LEU A 218 -10.60 21.40 44.08
C LEU A 218 -9.70 21.91 45.22
N SER A 219 -9.43 23.21 45.22
CA SER A 219 -8.69 23.86 46.30
C SER A 219 -9.43 23.73 47.64
N PRO A 220 -8.73 23.41 48.75
CA PRO A 220 -9.37 23.20 50.06
C PRO A 220 -10.25 24.38 50.49
N ASN A 221 -9.80 25.60 50.19
CA ASN A 221 -10.44 26.86 50.61
C ASN A 221 -11.65 27.27 49.74
N CYS A 222 -12.04 26.50 48.73
CA CYS A 222 -13.21 26.85 47.93
C CYS A 222 -14.53 26.62 48.69
N SER A 223 -15.64 27.18 48.23
CA SER A 223 -16.96 27.00 48.87
C SER A 223 -17.68 25.68 48.52
N ALA A 224 -17.13 24.88 47.61
CA ALA A 224 -17.75 23.63 47.17
C ALA A 224 -17.91 22.61 48.31
N ARG A 225 -19.08 21.96 48.41
CA ARG A 225 -19.36 20.91 49.40
C ARG A 225 -18.56 19.63 49.13
N ASN A 226 -18.50 19.19 47.87
CA ASN A 226 -17.64 18.10 47.43
C ASN A 226 -16.36 18.68 46.80
N LYS A 227 -15.20 18.25 47.29
CA LYS A 227 -13.89 18.73 46.83
C LYS A 227 -13.28 17.87 45.74
N GLU A 228 -13.87 16.70 45.48
CA GLU A 228 -13.42 15.78 44.46
C GLU A 228 -14.56 15.54 43.47
N LEU A 229 -14.27 15.73 42.20
CA LEU A 229 -15.23 15.60 41.10
C LEU A 229 -14.61 14.69 40.04
N GLU A 230 -15.45 13.97 39.32
CA GLU A 230 -15.04 13.20 38.15
C GLU A 230 -15.56 13.90 36.90
N PHE A 231 -14.72 13.97 35.88
CA PHE A 231 -15.06 14.57 34.60
C PHE A 231 -14.87 13.54 33.49
N TYR A 232 -15.92 13.36 32.71
CA TYR A 232 -15.99 12.39 31.63
C TYR A 232 -15.80 13.13 30.31
N PHE A 233 -14.68 12.88 29.62
CA PHE A 233 -14.46 13.50 28.32
C PHE A 233 -15.40 12.97 27.24
N GLU A 234 -16.00 11.79 27.42
CA GLU A 234 -16.94 11.20 26.47
C GLU A 234 -18.18 12.08 26.24
N GLU A 235 -18.60 12.84 27.25
CA GLU A 235 -19.74 13.78 27.15
C GLU A 235 -19.44 15.00 26.27
N LEU A 236 -18.18 15.21 25.90
CA LEU A 236 -17.77 16.32 25.04
C LEU A 236 -17.68 15.89 23.57
N GLU A 237 -18.31 16.68 22.71
CA GLU A 237 -18.11 16.62 21.27
C GLU A 237 -16.69 17.05 20.88
N ILE A 238 -16.15 16.41 19.85
CA ILE A 238 -14.89 16.78 19.23
C ILE A 238 -15.12 18.00 18.31
N LYS A 239 -14.45 19.12 18.59
CA LYS A 239 -14.57 20.38 17.82
C LYS A 239 -13.22 20.85 17.28
N GLY A 240 -13.19 22.03 16.67
CA GLY A 240 -11.93 22.68 16.27
C GLY A 240 -11.15 23.25 17.46
N ARG A 241 -9.84 23.46 17.28
CA ARG A 241 -8.95 24.06 18.29
C ARG A 241 -9.39 25.42 18.83
N SER A 242 -10.15 26.20 18.05
CA SER A 242 -10.69 27.51 18.45
C SER A 242 -11.91 27.42 19.37
N SER A 243 -12.44 26.21 19.60
CA SER A 243 -13.53 25.99 20.55
C SER A 243 -13.11 26.39 21.96
N MET A 244 -14.01 27.10 22.65
CA MET A 244 -13.84 27.47 24.06
C MET A 244 -13.92 26.25 24.99
N GLY A 245 -14.70 25.23 24.62
CA GLY A 245 -15.02 24.10 25.49
C GLY A 245 -16.21 24.36 26.42
N ASN A 246 -16.57 23.32 27.17
CA ASN A 246 -17.63 23.34 28.17
C ASN A 246 -17.04 23.61 29.55
N ILE A 247 -17.87 24.09 30.49
CA ILE A 247 -17.43 24.35 31.86
C ILE A 247 -17.21 23.01 32.58
N ALA A 248 -15.98 22.74 33.01
CA ALA A 248 -15.65 21.59 33.83
C ALA A 248 -15.96 21.88 35.32
N THR A 249 -15.58 23.07 35.80
CA THR A 249 -15.92 23.53 37.14
C THR A 249 -15.75 25.04 37.26
N LYS A 250 -16.59 25.67 38.09
CA LYS A 250 -16.49 27.09 38.44
C LYS A 250 -15.59 27.33 39.67
N TYR A 251 -15.19 26.27 40.37
CA TYR A 251 -14.39 26.36 41.58
C TYR A 251 -12.89 26.26 41.26
N PRO A 252 -12.02 26.92 42.06
CA PRO A 252 -10.57 26.81 41.87
C PRO A 252 -10.08 25.36 41.96
N VAL A 253 -9.31 24.93 40.97
CA VAL A 253 -8.75 23.58 40.86
C VAL A 253 -7.35 23.53 41.47
N LYS A 254 -7.09 22.53 42.31
CA LYS A 254 -5.75 22.25 42.86
C LYS A 254 -4.96 21.33 41.93
N THR A 255 -5.54 20.19 41.55
CA THR A 255 -4.91 19.19 40.70
C THR A 255 -5.96 18.42 39.89
N ILE A 256 -5.59 17.97 38.70
CA ILE A 256 -6.38 17.02 37.91
C ILE A 256 -5.51 15.79 37.66
N LYS A 257 -6.06 14.60 37.91
CA LYS A 257 -5.36 13.33 37.72
C LYS A 257 -6.16 12.44 36.77
N PHE A 258 -5.43 11.73 35.91
CA PHE A 258 -5.99 10.64 35.12
C PHE A 258 -6.58 9.57 36.05
N LYS A 259 -7.77 9.05 35.70
CA LYS A 259 -8.45 7.99 36.45
C LYS A 259 -8.56 6.71 35.63
N GLU A 260 -9.14 6.79 34.44
CA GLU A 260 -9.45 5.61 33.61
C GLU A 260 -9.29 5.94 32.12
N ALA A 261 -8.72 5.00 31.36
CA ALA A 261 -8.60 5.11 29.91
C ALA A 261 -9.99 4.93 29.27
N GLY A 262 -10.36 5.86 28.39
CA GLY A 262 -11.60 5.78 27.65
C GLY A 262 -11.59 4.73 26.55
N ARG A 263 -12.77 4.38 26.05
CA ARG A 263 -12.91 3.66 24.78
C ARG A 263 -12.68 4.64 23.61
N SER A 264 -12.27 4.12 22.46
CA SER A 264 -12.23 4.90 21.22
C SER A 264 -13.63 5.43 20.92
N THR A 265 -13.77 6.75 20.78
CA THR A 265 -15.05 7.38 20.41
C THR A 265 -15.19 7.58 18.90
N LEU A 266 -14.14 7.27 18.14
CA LEU A 266 -14.13 7.35 16.69
C LEU A 266 -14.55 6.01 16.06
N SER A 267 -15.40 6.08 15.05
CA SER A 267 -15.74 4.94 14.20
C SER A 267 -14.49 4.43 13.47
N GLY A 268 -14.44 3.11 13.21
CA GLY A 268 -13.35 2.49 12.46
C GLY A 268 -13.14 3.08 11.06
N ILE A 269 -11.93 2.90 10.53
CA ILE A 269 -11.50 3.42 9.22
C ILE A 269 -11.87 2.43 8.14
N LYS A 270 -12.51 2.91 7.08
CA LYS A 270 -12.72 2.10 5.87
C LYS A 270 -11.43 2.03 5.07
N LEU A 271 -10.99 0.82 4.73
CA LEU A 271 -9.78 0.60 3.95
C LEU A 271 -10.09 -0.11 2.63
N TRP A 272 -9.35 0.26 1.60
CA TRP A 272 -9.34 -0.37 0.29
C TRP A 272 -7.92 -0.77 -0.09
N PHE A 273 -7.79 -1.88 -0.81
CA PHE A 273 -6.56 -2.31 -1.44
C PHE A 273 -6.54 -1.90 -2.90
N ASP A 274 -5.56 -1.09 -3.27
CA ASP A 274 -5.26 -0.70 -4.64
C ASP A 274 -4.31 -1.74 -5.25
N ASP A 275 -4.83 -2.54 -6.18
CA ASP A 275 -4.12 -3.61 -6.87
C ASP A 275 -3.14 -3.09 -7.93
N VAL A 276 -3.35 -1.89 -8.46
CA VAL A 276 -2.45 -1.26 -9.44
C VAL A 276 -1.14 -0.82 -8.78
N TYR A 277 -1.24 -0.20 -7.60
CA TYR A 277 -0.07 0.32 -6.87
C TYR A 277 0.38 -0.56 -5.70
N GLY A 278 -0.40 -1.60 -5.37
CA GLY A 278 -0.12 -2.52 -4.28
C GLY A 278 -0.08 -1.83 -2.93
N ARG A 279 -1.10 -1.03 -2.59
CA ARG A 279 -1.14 -0.28 -1.31
C ARG A 279 -2.53 -0.14 -0.73
N LEU A 280 -2.58 0.13 0.57
CA LEU A 280 -3.82 0.49 1.24
C LEU A 280 -4.16 1.96 1.02
N ASN A 281 -5.46 2.28 0.92
CA ASN A 281 -5.95 3.65 0.86
C ASN A 281 -7.32 3.80 1.54
N THR A 282 -7.70 5.04 1.81
CA THR A 282 -9.01 5.44 2.37
C THR A 282 -9.88 6.17 1.34
N GLU A 283 -9.45 6.23 0.08
CA GLU A 283 -10.07 7.03 -0.99
C GLU A 283 -11.07 6.23 -1.85
N ALA A 284 -11.52 5.08 -1.37
CA ALA A 284 -12.43 4.18 -2.09
C ALA A 284 -11.90 3.69 -3.46
N LYS A 285 -10.57 3.52 -3.58
CA LYS A 285 -9.92 3.00 -4.80
C LYS A 285 -9.52 1.54 -4.61
N GLY A 286 -9.97 0.68 -5.54
CA GLY A 286 -9.67 -0.75 -5.53
C GLY A 286 -10.65 -1.59 -4.69
N GLN A 287 -10.17 -2.71 -4.14
CA GLN A 287 -11.00 -3.67 -3.40
C GLN A 287 -11.30 -3.17 -1.99
N TYR A 288 -12.57 -3.11 -1.59
CA TYR A 288 -12.95 -2.80 -0.21
C TYR A 288 -12.58 -3.94 0.75
N LEU A 289 -11.83 -3.64 1.81
CA LEU A 289 -11.37 -4.62 2.79
C LEU A 289 -12.21 -4.64 4.07
N GLY A 290 -13.01 -3.61 4.30
CA GLY A 290 -13.83 -3.45 5.50
C GLY A 290 -13.48 -2.23 6.33
N MET A 291 -14.05 -2.19 7.53
CA MET A 291 -13.81 -1.17 8.55
C MET A 291 -12.84 -1.71 9.61
N PHE A 292 -11.79 -0.94 9.90
CA PHE A 292 -10.66 -1.31 10.76
C PHE A 292 -10.54 -0.34 11.92
N GLU A 293 -10.43 -0.86 13.14
CA GLU A 293 -10.08 -0.06 14.33
C GLU A 293 -8.63 -0.36 14.72
N ASP A 294 -8.42 -1.38 15.56
CA ASP A 294 -7.10 -1.97 15.88
C ASP A 294 -6.92 -3.35 15.20
N ASP A 295 -7.73 -3.60 14.18
CA ASP A 295 -7.76 -4.86 13.47
C ASP A 295 -6.53 -5.02 12.56
N LYS A 296 -6.13 -6.28 12.38
CA LYS A 296 -5.00 -6.65 11.52
C LYS A 296 -5.48 -7.02 10.12
N LEU A 297 -4.56 -7.03 9.17
CA LEU A 297 -4.79 -7.46 7.80
C LEU A 297 -4.19 -8.85 7.58
N LEU A 298 -4.92 -9.71 6.87
CA LEU A 298 -4.44 -10.99 6.37
C LEU A 298 -4.11 -10.86 4.89
N VAL A 299 -2.88 -11.24 4.53
CA VAL A 299 -2.41 -11.31 3.14
C VAL A 299 -1.99 -12.74 2.84
N ILE A 300 -2.46 -13.29 1.73
CA ILE A 300 -2.05 -14.63 1.27
C ILE A 300 -1.50 -14.54 -0.15
N TYR A 301 -0.33 -15.13 -0.33
CA TYR A 301 0.45 -15.08 -1.54
C TYR A 301 0.28 -16.37 -2.38
N ASN A 302 0.52 -16.24 -3.68
CA ASN A 302 0.44 -17.31 -4.67
C ASN A 302 1.49 -18.42 -4.46
N ASP A 303 2.57 -18.13 -3.73
CA ASP A 303 3.60 -19.09 -3.33
C ASP A 303 3.19 -19.92 -2.08
N GLY A 304 1.99 -19.68 -1.55
CA GLY A 304 1.46 -20.39 -0.38
C GLY A 304 2.00 -19.88 0.96
N ASN A 305 2.54 -18.67 1.01
CA ASN A 305 2.79 -17.94 2.26
C ASN A 305 1.56 -17.14 2.68
N TYR A 306 1.29 -17.07 3.98
CA TYR A 306 0.43 -16.03 4.56
C TYR A 306 1.25 -15.06 5.40
N GLU A 307 0.75 -13.83 5.54
CA GLU A 307 1.32 -12.77 6.37
C GLU A 307 0.19 -12.04 7.08
N ILE A 308 0.38 -11.77 8.37
CA ILE A 308 -0.49 -10.86 9.12
C ILE A 308 0.26 -9.54 9.30
N THR A 309 -0.36 -8.44 8.93
CA THR A 309 0.26 -7.11 9.01
C THR A 309 -0.69 -6.08 9.62
N ASP A 310 -0.15 -4.91 9.95
CA ASP A 310 -0.91 -3.74 10.33
C ASP A 310 -1.56 -3.08 9.09
N THR A 311 -2.26 -1.98 9.31
CA THR A 311 -3.01 -1.25 8.28
C THR A 311 -2.28 0.00 7.80
N GLU A 312 -0.94 -0.02 7.84
CA GLU A 312 -0.13 1.15 7.50
C GLU A 312 -0.26 1.52 6.01
N LEU A 313 -0.74 2.73 5.71
CA LEU A 313 -0.98 3.19 4.32
C LEU A 313 0.29 3.32 3.47
N THR A 314 1.45 3.42 4.11
CA THR A 314 2.77 3.48 3.46
C THR A 314 3.27 2.09 3.06
N GLN A 315 2.68 1.01 3.61
CA GLN A 315 3.07 -0.35 3.30
C GLN A 315 2.81 -0.66 1.84
N ARG A 316 3.81 -1.27 1.20
CA ARG A 316 3.73 -1.73 -0.19
C ARG A 316 3.62 -3.24 -0.24
N PHE A 317 2.75 -3.68 -1.12
CA PHE A 317 2.46 -5.06 -1.41
C PHE A 317 2.78 -5.35 -2.87
N ASP A 318 3.26 -6.56 -3.15
CA ASP A 318 3.44 -7.04 -4.51
C ASP A 318 2.10 -7.62 -4.98
N ALA A 319 1.25 -6.80 -5.59
CA ALA A 319 -0.12 -7.16 -5.94
C ALA A 319 -0.17 -8.41 -6.83
N ASP A 320 0.79 -8.56 -7.74
CA ASP A 320 0.90 -9.72 -8.65
C ASP A 320 1.08 -11.06 -7.91
N LYS A 321 1.58 -11.00 -6.68
CA LYS A 321 1.78 -12.19 -5.82
C LYS A 321 0.64 -12.42 -4.86
N ILE A 322 -0.27 -11.47 -4.67
CA ILE A 322 -1.37 -11.60 -3.70
C ILE A 322 -2.52 -12.37 -4.35
N THR A 323 -2.98 -13.41 -3.67
CA THR A 323 -4.18 -14.16 -4.06
C THR A 323 -5.38 -13.77 -3.20
N LEU A 324 -5.16 -13.39 -1.94
CA LEU A 324 -6.21 -12.92 -1.04
C LEU A 324 -5.67 -11.83 -0.12
N ILE A 325 -6.45 -10.78 0.05
CA ILE A 325 -6.23 -9.74 1.06
C ILE A 325 -7.56 -9.38 1.70
N GLU A 326 -7.64 -9.49 3.03
CA GLU A 326 -8.86 -9.19 3.79
C GLU A 326 -8.56 -8.86 5.25
N LYS A 327 -9.56 -8.38 5.98
CA LYS A 327 -9.50 -8.20 7.43
C LYS A 327 -9.23 -9.53 8.14
N PHE A 328 -8.23 -9.58 9.01
CA PHE A 328 -7.87 -10.78 9.76
C PHE A 328 -8.89 -11.05 10.87
N VAL A 329 -9.46 -12.26 10.86
CA VAL A 329 -10.36 -12.77 11.90
C VAL A 329 -9.82 -14.12 12.38
N PRO A 330 -9.34 -14.26 13.63
CA PRO A 330 -8.65 -15.47 14.11
C PRO A 330 -9.44 -16.77 13.97
N GLU A 331 -10.77 -16.71 14.17
CA GLU A 331 -11.63 -17.90 14.12
C GLU A 331 -12.02 -18.32 12.71
N LYS A 332 -11.71 -17.50 11.69
CA LYS A 332 -12.12 -17.74 10.30
C LYS A 332 -11.33 -18.89 9.70
N ILE A 333 -12.03 -19.79 9.02
CA ILE A 333 -11.43 -20.97 8.39
C ILE A 333 -10.98 -20.59 6.99
N ILE A 334 -9.71 -20.87 6.69
CA ILE A 334 -9.12 -20.70 5.38
C ILE A 334 -9.16 -22.04 4.66
N THR A 335 -9.71 -22.04 3.45
CA THR A 335 -9.71 -23.21 2.56
C THR A 335 -8.80 -22.92 1.38
N ALA A 336 -7.75 -23.71 1.22
CA ALA A 336 -6.75 -23.55 0.19
C ALA A 336 -6.62 -24.81 -0.66
N VAL A 337 -6.51 -24.63 -1.98
CA VAL A 337 -6.16 -25.66 -2.96
C VAL A 337 -4.81 -25.29 -3.55
N TYR A 338 -3.87 -26.22 -3.54
CA TYR A 338 -2.50 -25.98 -3.99
C TYR A 338 -1.94 -27.18 -4.76
N LEU A 339 -0.98 -26.92 -5.63
CA LEU A 339 -0.26 -27.93 -6.39
C LEU A 339 0.91 -28.49 -5.58
N ASP A 340 0.93 -29.81 -5.38
CA ASP A 340 2.12 -30.56 -4.99
C ASP A 340 2.76 -31.13 -6.26
N ASN A 341 3.72 -30.38 -6.80
CA ASN A 341 4.35 -30.68 -8.08
C ASN A 341 5.20 -31.96 -8.01
N ASP A 342 5.79 -32.30 -6.85
CA ASP A 342 6.53 -33.56 -6.70
C ASP A 342 5.64 -34.78 -6.94
N LYS A 343 4.39 -34.70 -6.48
CA LYS A 343 3.40 -35.77 -6.59
C LYS A 343 2.48 -35.61 -7.81
N GLN A 344 2.62 -34.53 -8.57
CA GLN A 344 1.74 -34.16 -9.68
C GLN A 344 0.26 -34.26 -9.28
N GLN A 345 -0.11 -33.64 -8.16
CA GLN A 345 -1.49 -33.65 -7.66
C GLN A 345 -1.90 -32.32 -7.03
N PHE A 346 -3.19 -32.00 -7.08
CA PHE A 346 -3.78 -30.92 -6.30
C PHE A 346 -4.19 -31.44 -4.93
N ASN A 347 -3.79 -30.73 -3.88
CA ASN A 347 -4.21 -30.97 -2.50
C ASN A 347 -5.15 -29.86 -2.05
N VAL A 348 -6.08 -30.20 -1.18
CA VAL A 348 -7.01 -29.27 -0.55
C VAL A 348 -6.87 -29.36 0.96
N LYS A 349 -6.91 -28.21 1.63
CA LYS A 349 -6.84 -28.14 3.08
C LYS A 349 -7.72 -27.03 3.65
N ARG A 350 -8.19 -27.25 4.87
CA ARG A 350 -8.95 -26.28 5.67
C ARG A 350 -8.24 -26.08 7.00
N PHE A 351 -7.98 -24.84 7.39
CA PHE A 351 -7.19 -24.54 8.59
C PHE A 351 -7.54 -23.17 9.18
N LYS A 352 -7.16 -22.96 10.43
CA LYS A 352 -7.14 -21.63 11.07
C LYS A 352 -5.70 -21.15 11.19
N ILE A 353 -5.49 -19.85 11.21
CA ILE A 353 -4.16 -19.29 11.46
C ILE A 353 -3.91 -19.26 12.96
N GLU A 354 -2.82 -19.90 13.38
CA GLU A 354 -2.43 -19.98 14.80
C GLU A 354 -1.41 -18.90 15.18
N THR A 355 -0.56 -18.48 14.24
CA THR A 355 0.50 -17.52 14.51
C THR A 355 0.03 -16.10 14.20
N SER A 356 0.20 -15.18 15.14
CA SER A 356 -0.19 -13.76 15.00
C SER A 356 1.00 -12.79 14.92
N THR A 357 2.21 -13.32 14.72
CA THR A 357 3.43 -12.54 14.54
C THR A 357 3.28 -11.63 13.33
N LEU A 358 3.42 -10.33 13.56
CA LEU A 358 3.25 -9.32 12.53
C LEU A 358 4.43 -9.32 11.53
N LYS A 359 4.13 -8.97 10.28
CA LYS A 359 5.11 -8.72 9.20
C LYS A 359 6.08 -9.89 8.97
N SER A 360 5.61 -11.11 9.22
CA SER A 360 6.36 -12.35 9.05
C SER A 360 5.58 -13.29 8.14
N LYS A 361 6.26 -13.85 7.14
CA LYS A 361 5.68 -14.80 6.20
C LYS A 361 5.77 -16.22 6.73
N PHE A 362 4.69 -16.96 6.60
CA PHE A 362 4.59 -18.36 7.02
C PHE A 362 4.07 -19.23 5.87
N LEU A 363 4.87 -20.20 5.45
CA LEU A 363 4.50 -21.15 4.41
C LEU A 363 3.51 -22.17 4.96
N PHE A 364 2.30 -22.21 4.40
CA PHE A 364 1.27 -23.19 4.81
C PHE A 364 1.08 -24.32 3.80
N ILE A 365 1.69 -24.27 2.63
CA ILE A 365 1.71 -25.40 1.70
C ILE A 365 2.95 -26.26 1.92
N LYS A 366 2.98 -27.46 1.34
CA LYS A 366 4.18 -28.31 1.37
C LYS A 366 5.32 -27.60 0.64
N GLU A 367 6.49 -27.53 1.28
CA GLU A 367 7.70 -27.01 0.66
C GLU A 367 8.13 -27.91 -0.53
N GLY A 368 8.49 -27.29 -1.65
CA GLY A 368 8.87 -28.00 -2.86
C GLY A 368 9.00 -27.07 -4.07
N GLU A 369 9.78 -27.48 -5.07
CA GLU A 369 9.98 -26.70 -6.28
C GLU A 369 8.71 -26.66 -7.14
N ASN A 370 8.31 -25.45 -7.54
CA ASN A 370 7.11 -25.18 -8.35
C ASN A 370 5.78 -25.55 -7.67
N ASN A 371 5.77 -25.76 -6.36
CA ASN A 371 4.51 -25.78 -5.61
C ASN A 371 3.93 -24.36 -5.59
N ARG A 372 2.62 -24.25 -5.79
CA ARG A 372 1.91 -22.96 -5.80
C ARG A 372 0.48 -23.12 -5.32
N LEU A 373 -0.06 -22.04 -4.78
CA LEU A 373 -1.46 -21.90 -4.44
C LEU A 373 -2.26 -21.69 -5.72
N GLU A 374 -3.34 -22.47 -5.91
CA GLU A 374 -4.21 -22.34 -7.08
C GLU A 374 -5.51 -21.63 -6.76
N ALA A 375 -6.11 -21.92 -5.60
CA ALA A 375 -7.35 -21.27 -5.20
C ALA A 375 -7.41 -21.14 -3.69
N ILE A 376 -7.91 -20.01 -3.19
CA ILE A 376 -8.11 -19.79 -1.76
C ILE A 376 -9.39 -19.03 -1.47
N THR A 377 -10.04 -19.38 -0.36
CA THR A 377 -11.26 -18.73 0.10
C THR A 377 -11.36 -18.83 1.61
N THR A 378 -12.11 -17.89 2.19
CA THR A 378 -12.42 -17.84 3.62
C THR A 378 -13.92 -18.02 3.88
N ASN A 379 -14.66 -18.49 2.86
CA ASN A 379 -16.06 -18.89 2.98
C ASN A 379 -16.19 -20.14 3.87
N GLU A 380 -17.19 -20.15 4.75
CA GLU A 380 -17.43 -21.27 5.69
C GLU A 380 -17.84 -22.58 4.96
N GLU A 381 -18.66 -22.45 3.92
CA GLU A 381 -19.13 -23.55 3.06
C GLU A 381 -18.62 -23.40 1.62
N PRO A 382 -17.32 -23.60 1.36
CA PRO A 382 -16.76 -23.32 0.05
C PRO A 382 -17.10 -24.43 -0.95
N ILE A 383 -17.54 -24.02 -2.14
CA ILE A 383 -17.82 -24.88 -3.29
C ILE A 383 -16.80 -24.57 -4.37
N LEU A 384 -15.96 -25.54 -4.70
CA LEU A 384 -14.96 -25.42 -5.76
C LEU A 384 -15.53 -25.93 -7.07
N SER A 385 -15.60 -25.09 -8.10
CA SER A 385 -15.87 -25.52 -9.47
C SER A 385 -14.55 -25.84 -10.16
N VAL A 386 -14.46 -27.03 -10.74
CA VAL A 386 -13.28 -27.51 -11.46
C VAL A 386 -13.67 -27.81 -12.89
N GLN A 387 -12.91 -27.30 -13.85
CA GLN A 387 -13.05 -27.60 -15.27
C GLN A 387 -11.78 -28.28 -15.76
N ALA A 388 -11.92 -29.39 -16.50
CA ALA A 388 -10.79 -30.15 -17.03
C ALA A 388 -11.08 -30.59 -18.47
N GLY A 389 -10.12 -30.36 -19.39
CA GLY A 389 -10.22 -30.76 -20.80
C GLY A 389 -9.98 -29.59 -21.77
N ARG A 390 -10.02 -29.86 -23.08
CA ARG A 390 -9.91 -28.84 -24.15
C ARG A 390 -11.05 -28.98 -25.15
N GLY A 391 -11.56 -27.86 -25.65
CA GLY A 391 -12.57 -27.84 -26.72
C GLY A 391 -13.90 -28.47 -26.28
N GLN A 392 -14.41 -29.44 -27.05
CA GLN A 392 -15.71 -30.08 -26.79
C GLN A 392 -15.68 -31.13 -25.66
N GLN A 393 -14.52 -31.44 -25.08
CA GLN A 393 -14.37 -32.44 -24.01
C GLN A 393 -14.21 -31.84 -22.60
N VAL A 394 -14.57 -30.57 -22.38
CA VAL A 394 -14.50 -29.97 -21.04
C VAL A 394 -15.49 -30.66 -20.10
N ARG A 395 -14.96 -31.27 -19.04
CA ARG A 395 -15.74 -31.83 -17.92
C ARG A 395 -15.76 -30.81 -16.79
N LYS A 396 -16.95 -30.53 -16.26
CA LYS A 396 -17.14 -29.66 -15.10
C LYS A 396 -17.51 -30.50 -13.89
N ALA A 397 -16.85 -30.27 -12.77
CA ALA A 397 -17.15 -30.87 -11.47
C ALA A 397 -17.32 -29.78 -10.42
N LYS A 398 -18.09 -30.06 -9.38
CA LYS A 398 -18.25 -29.19 -8.21
C LYS A 398 -17.96 -29.97 -6.94
N PHE A 399 -17.09 -29.45 -6.09
CA PHE A 399 -16.69 -30.08 -4.84
C PHE A 399 -17.14 -29.23 -3.65
N LYS A 400 -17.97 -29.80 -2.78
CA LYS A 400 -18.37 -29.18 -1.50
C LYS A 400 -17.28 -29.48 -0.47
N ILE A 401 -16.25 -28.64 -0.44
CA ILE A 401 -15.01 -28.94 0.30
C ILE A 401 -15.25 -29.13 1.79
N ALA A 402 -16.17 -28.37 2.39
CA ALA A 402 -16.49 -28.50 3.82
C ALA A 402 -17.00 -29.89 4.23
N LYS A 403 -17.60 -30.65 3.30
CA LYS A 403 -18.07 -32.02 3.55
C LYS A 403 -17.00 -33.08 3.27
N MET A 404 -15.94 -32.72 2.56
CA MET A 404 -14.89 -33.63 2.12
C MET A 404 -13.64 -33.57 3.00
N VAL A 405 -13.39 -32.40 3.62
CA VAL A 405 -12.14 -32.11 4.33
C VAL A 405 -12.48 -31.49 5.69
N GLU A 406 -11.93 -32.08 6.75
CA GLU A 406 -12.00 -31.55 8.10
C GLU A 406 -11.00 -30.40 8.32
N ILE A 407 -11.21 -29.64 9.38
CA ILE A 407 -10.28 -28.58 9.78
C ILE A 407 -9.05 -29.23 10.38
N MET A 408 -7.88 -28.87 9.87
CA MET A 408 -6.59 -29.39 10.29
C MET A 408 -5.64 -28.23 10.64
N GLY A 409 -4.50 -28.59 11.23
CA GLY A 409 -3.45 -27.62 11.55
C GLY A 409 -2.88 -26.95 10.30
N TRP A 410 -2.47 -25.69 10.41
CA TRP A 410 -1.95 -24.92 9.28
C TRP A 410 -0.62 -25.43 8.70
N LYS A 411 0.07 -26.38 9.36
CA LYS A 411 1.25 -27.07 8.79
C LYS A 411 0.92 -28.40 8.12
N ALA A 412 -0.33 -28.87 8.21
CA ALA A 412 -0.73 -30.11 7.57
C ALA A 412 -0.75 -29.96 6.05
N VAL A 413 -0.45 -31.07 5.35
CA VAL A 413 -0.39 -31.17 3.88
C VAL A 413 -1.79 -31.13 3.24
N GLY A 414 -2.85 -31.50 3.96
CA GLY A 414 -4.18 -31.60 3.37
C GLY A 414 -4.50 -32.96 2.76
N ALA A 415 -5.68 -33.04 2.16
CA ALA A 415 -6.17 -34.22 1.46
C ALA A 415 -5.93 -34.08 -0.05
N LYS A 416 -5.68 -35.20 -0.73
CA LYS A 416 -5.59 -35.22 -2.20
C LYS A 416 -6.97 -34.88 -2.79
N LEU A 417 -7.02 -33.87 -3.65
CA LEU A 417 -8.23 -33.48 -4.36
C LEU A 417 -8.35 -34.24 -5.69
N MET A 418 -7.32 -34.12 -6.53
CA MET A 418 -7.27 -34.76 -7.85
C MET A 418 -5.84 -34.76 -8.41
N ASP A 419 -5.60 -35.54 -9.46
CA ASP A 419 -4.32 -35.52 -10.17
C ASP A 419 -4.13 -34.22 -10.96
N TYR A 420 -2.88 -33.78 -11.08
CA TYR A 420 -2.52 -32.58 -11.82
C TYR A 420 -2.71 -32.79 -13.32
N SER A 421 -3.28 -31.78 -13.96
CA SER A 421 -3.31 -31.67 -15.42
C SER A 421 -3.27 -30.20 -15.81
N LYS A 422 -2.50 -29.87 -16.85
CA LYS A 422 -2.36 -28.49 -17.38
C LYS A 422 -3.66 -27.87 -17.91
N THR A 423 -4.72 -28.67 -18.02
CA THR A 423 -6.03 -28.24 -18.52
C THR A 423 -7.03 -28.01 -17.39
N VAL A 424 -6.59 -28.14 -16.14
CA VAL A 424 -7.44 -27.98 -14.96
C VAL A 424 -7.48 -26.50 -14.59
N GLU A 425 -8.69 -25.95 -14.57
CA GLU A 425 -8.99 -24.61 -14.05
C GLU A 425 -9.91 -24.76 -12.84
N MET A 426 -9.65 -23.96 -11.80
CA MET A 426 -10.37 -24.02 -10.53
C MET A 426 -10.82 -22.64 -10.11
N GLU A 427 -12.11 -22.52 -9.77
CA GLU A 427 -12.69 -21.27 -9.29
C GLU A 427 -13.65 -21.55 -8.13
N TRP A 428 -13.70 -20.66 -7.15
CA TRP A 428 -14.68 -20.73 -6.08
C TRP A 428 -16.03 -20.20 -6.57
N GLU A 429 -17.11 -20.92 -6.29
CA GLU A 429 -18.45 -20.36 -6.50
C GLU A 429 -18.72 -19.29 -5.46
N ASN A 430 -18.78 -18.04 -5.91
CA ASN A 430 -19.31 -16.96 -5.11
C ASN A 430 -20.84 -17.10 -5.11
N LYS A 431 -21.43 -17.48 -3.96
CA LYS A 431 -22.84 -17.18 -3.73
C LYS A 431 -22.95 -15.66 -3.82
N THR A 432 -23.65 -15.14 -4.82
CA THR A 432 -24.08 -13.74 -4.84
C THR A 432 -24.78 -13.49 -3.51
N GLN A 433 -24.11 -12.80 -2.59
CA GLN A 433 -24.82 -12.12 -1.52
C GLN A 433 -25.56 -10.97 -2.21
N ASP A 434 -26.88 -11.07 -2.26
CA ASP A 434 -27.73 -9.95 -2.67
C ASP A 434 -27.32 -8.72 -1.85
N ASN A 435 -26.67 -7.76 -2.52
CA ASN A 435 -26.37 -6.43 -1.99
C ASN A 435 -27.66 -5.59 -1.91
N ASN A 436 -28.66 -6.10 -1.20
CA ASN A 436 -29.87 -5.36 -0.82
C ASN A 436 -29.80 -4.99 0.66
N ASN A 437 -28.74 -4.28 1.05
CA ASN A 437 -28.72 -3.50 2.29
C ASN A 437 -27.70 -2.36 2.12
N GLN A 438 -28.08 -1.35 1.32
CA GLN A 438 -27.63 0.02 1.59
C GLN A 438 -28.46 0.55 2.78
N PRO A 439 -27.82 1.10 3.83
CA PRO A 439 -28.46 2.14 4.62
C PRO A 439 -28.55 3.45 3.84
#